data_AF-A0A927A4Q5-F1
#
_entry.id   AF-A0A927A4Q5-F1
#
_cell.length_a   1.000
_cell.length_b   1.000
_cell.length_c   1.000
_cell.angle_alpha   90.00
_cell.angle_beta   90.00
_cell.angle_gamma   90.00
#
_symmetry.space_group_name_H-M   'P 1'
#
loop_
_entity.id
_entity.type
_entity.pdbx_description
1 polymer ?
#
loop_
_entity_poly.entity_id
_entity_poly.type
_entity_poly.pdbx_seq_one_letter_code
_entity_poly.pdbx_strand_id
1 'polypeptide(L)'
;MSLQQYKKNGYLAAGIGSVIGAALLIYPGHFLGIGYVKMFMPNATLDGLFPPFIGFIFGWWFGEVLGCWLTLRLLRYRRAARTAKLLAMMTPVGIFFWMLFYGIAINWIAMVFSQSISLVNLRYITMPLTIAFVAIALALKARYLAQQNTSNF
;
A
#
# COMPACT_ATOMS: atom_id res chain seq x y z
N MET A 1 -1.86 32.97 -24.84
CA MET A 1 -2.30 31.57 -25.00
C MET A 1 -2.57 30.99 -23.62
N SER A 2 -3.84 30.84 -23.25
CA SER A 2 -4.21 30.10 -22.05
C SER A 2 -4.04 28.63 -22.36
N LEU A 3 -2.99 28.00 -21.80
CA LEU A 3 -2.93 26.55 -21.74
C LEU A 3 -4.20 26.12 -21.01
N GLN A 4 -5.17 25.56 -21.73
CA GLN A 4 -6.30 24.86 -21.15
C GLN A 4 -5.70 23.88 -20.14
N GLN A 5 -5.70 24.26 -18.87
CA GLN A 5 -5.31 23.39 -17.77
C GLN A 5 -6.33 22.29 -17.78
N TYR A 6 -5.98 21.21 -18.48
CA TYR A 6 -6.65 19.93 -18.46
C TYR A 6 -6.72 19.55 -16.98
N LYS A 7 -7.83 19.90 -16.31
CA LYS A 7 -8.12 19.62 -14.91
C LYS A 7 -8.36 18.12 -14.78
N LYS A 8 -7.32 17.33 -15.07
CA LYS A 8 -7.28 15.88 -14.85
C LYS A 8 -7.59 15.68 -13.37
N ASN A 9 -8.55 14.82 -13.07
CA ASN A 9 -9.12 14.62 -11.74
C ASN A 9 -8.13 14.15 -10.64
N GLY A 10 -6.82 14.07 -10.94
CA GLY A 10 -5.77 13.73 -9.99
C GLY A 10 -5.73 12.23 -9.64
N TYR A 11 -6.54 11.39 -10.30
CA TYR A 11 -6.59 9.94 -10.10
C TYR A 11 -5.23 9.28 -10.35
N LEU A 12 -4.63 9.55 -11.51
CA LEU A 12 -3.33 9.01 -11.88
C LEU A 12 -2.24 9.45 -10.88
N ALA A 13 -2.24 10.73 -10.51
CA ALA A 13 -1.32 11.28 -9.52
C ALA A 13 -1.48 10.63 -8.14
N ALA A 14 -2.72 10.39 -7.71
CA ALA A 14 -3.00 9.68 -6.46
C ALA A 14 -2.49 8.24 -6.50
N GLY A 15 -2.77 7.50 -7.58
CA GLY A 15 -2.31 6.11 -7.74
C GLY A 15 -0.79 5.99 -7.78
N ILE A 16 -0.13 6.77 -8.64
CA ILE A 16 1.33 6.76 -8.77
C ILE A 16 2.01 7.19 -7.47
N GLY A 17 1.53 8.27 -6.84
CA GLY A 17 2.08 8.72 -5.56
C GLY A 17 1.96 7.66 -4.47
N SER A 18 0.82 6.98 -4.41
CA SER A 18 0.56 5.91 -3.44
C SER A 18 1.50 4.71 -3.65
N VAL A 19 1.68 4.26 -4.90
CA VAL A 19 2.59 3.15 -5.22
C VAL A 19 4.03 3.50 -4.90
N ILE A 20 4.50 4.67 -5.32
CA ILE A 20 5.88 5.11 -5.06
C ILE A 20 6.12 5.23 -3.56
N GLY A 21 5.19 5.85 -2.83
CA GLY A 21 5.31 6.01 -1.39
C GLY A 21 5.31 4.69 -0.64
N ALA A 22 4.41 3.76 -1.00
CA ALA A 22 4.40 2.42 -0.43
C ALA A 22 5.70 1.67 -0.72
N ALA A 23 6.16 1.66 -1.98
CA ALA A 23 7.42 1.01 -2.35
C ALA A 23 8.63 1.57 -1.59
N LEU A 24 8.66 2.88 -1.34
CA LEU A 24 9.75 3.54 -0.61
C LEU A 24 9.76 3.22 0.88
N LEU A 25 8.59 3.08 1.54
CA LEU A 25 8.52 2.91 3.00
C LEU A 25 8.29 1.48 3.47
N ILE A 26 7.90 0.56 2.58
CA ILE A 26 7.79 -0.87 2.90
C ILE A 26 9.14 -1.45 3.36
N TYR A 27 10.21 -1.22 2.59
CA TYR A 27 11.53 -1.79 2.90
C TYR A 27 12.15 -1.22 4.19
N PRO A 28 12.17 0.11 4.41
CA PRO A 28 12.60 0.68 5.68
C PRO A 28 11.77 0.17 6.86
N GLY A 29 10.45 0.05 6.72
CA GLY A 29 9.57 -0.47 7.76
C GLY A 29 9.94 -1.90 8.15
N HIS A 30 10.14 -2.78 7.17
CA HIS A 30 10.60 -4.15 7.40
C HIS A 30 12.00 -4.19 8.05
N PHE A 31 12.94 -3.36 7.57
CA PHE A 31 14.29 -3.28 8.10
C PHE A 31 14.31 -2.84 9.58
N LEU A 32 13.49 -1.86 9.95
CA LEU A 32 13.32 -1.41 11.33
C LEU A 32 12.80 -2.54 12.23
N GLY A 33 11.85 -3.33 11.73
CA GLY A 33 11.35 -4.50 12.46
C GLY A 33 12.41 -5.59 12.64
N ILE A 34 13.27 -5.85 11.66
CA ILE A 34 14.43 -6.76 11.82
C ILE A 34 15.39 -6.20 12.87
N GLY A 35 15.69 -4.90 12.81
CA GLY A 35 16.55 -4.23 13.79
C GLY A 35 16.01 -4.37 15.21
N TYR A 36 14.71 -4.20 15.40
CA TYR A 36 14.03 -4.40 16.68
C TYR A 36 14.21 -5.82 17.21
N VAL A 37 13.99 -6.85 16.38
CA VAL A 37 14.13 -8.26 16.78
C VAL A 37 15.56 -8.56 17.21
N LYS A 38 16.54 -8.13 16.41
CA LYS A 38 17.97 -8.35 16.71
C LYS A 38 18.40 -7.71 18.02
N MET A 39 17.82 -6.57 18.38
CA MET A 39 18.21 -5.80 19.56
C MET A 39 17.47 -6.22 20.83
N PHE A 40 16.18 -6.55 20.74
CA PHE A 40 15.31 -6.76 21.90
C PHE A 40 14.80 -8.19 22.05
N MET A 41 14.85 -9.01 21.00
CA MET A 41 14.31 -10.38 21.01
C MET A 41 15.26 -11.36 20.29
N PRO A 42 16.56 -11.44 20.67
CA PRO A 42 17.55 -12.20 19.92
C PRO A 42 17.30 -13.72 19.90
N ASN A 43 16.58 -14.25 20.90
CA ASN A 43 16.28 -15.68 21.04
C ASN A 43 14.86 -16.05 20.60
N ALA A 44 14.08 -15.08 20.12
CA ALA A 44 12.72 -15.33 19.66
C ALA A 44 12.75 -15.93 18.25
N THR A 45 12.31 -17.18 18.12
CA THR A 45 12.26 -17.88 16.83
C THR A 45 11.03 -17.47 16.02
N LEU A 46 9.83 -17.87 16.47
CA LEU A 46 8.57 -17.49 15.81
C LEU A 46 8.12 -16.08 16.17
N ASP A 47 8.25 -15.67 17.44
CA ASP A 47 7.78 -14.35 17.89
C ASP A 47 8.60 -13.20 17.27
N GLY A 48 9.83 -13.50 16.85
CA GLY A 48 10.69 -12.57 16.11
C GLY A 48 10.19 -12.23 14.70
N LEU A 49 9.18 -12.92 14.17
CA LEU A 49 8.58 -12.58 12.87
C LEU A 49 7.51 -11.49 12.95
N PHE A 50 6.93 -11.25 14.12
CA PHE A 50 5.89 -10.23 14.28
C PHE A 50 6.42 -8.80 14.05
N PRO A 51 7.56 -8.36 14.61
CA PRO A 51 8.01 -6.98 14.44
C PRO A 51 8.35 -6.60 12.99
N PRO A 52 9.07 -7.43 12.19
CA PRO A 52 9.27 -7.19 10.76
C PRO A 52 7.97 -7.10 9.97
N PHE A 53 7.00 -7.95 10.31
CA PHE A 53 5.69 -7.97 9.67
C PHE A 53 4.87 -6.72 9.97
N ILE A 54 4.84 -6.29 11.23
CA ILE A 54 4.19 -5.06 11.65
C ILE A 54 4.87 -3.85 10.99
N GLY A 55 6.21 -3.82 10.99
CA GLY A 55 6.99 -2.78 10.33
C GLY A 55 6.69 -2.69 8.82
N PHE A 56 6.54 -3.83 8.16
CA PHE A 56 6.11 -3.90 6.76
C PHE A 56 4.72 -3.28 6.54
N ILE A 57 3.72 -3.64 7.37
CA ILE A 57 2.35 -3.10 7.27
C ILE A 57 2.34 -1.59 7.48
N PHE A 58 3.02 -1.10 8.51
CA PHE A 58 3.10 0.33 8.78
C PHE A 58 3.86 1.06 7.68
N GLY A 59 4.94 0.48 7.15
CA GLY A 59 5.68 1.02 6.02
C GLY A 59 4.79 1.18 4.78
N TRP A 60 4.00 0.16 4.44
CA TRP A 60 2.99 0.25 3.39
C TRP A 60 1.99 1.36 3.71
N TRP A 61 1.33 1.31 4.85
CA TRP A 61 0.26 2.25 5.20
C TRP A 61 0.71 3.71 5.18
N PHE A 62 1.79 4.04 5.90
CA PHE A 62 2.33 5.40 5.91
C PHE A 62 2.86 5.81 4.54
N GLY A 63 3.54 4.90 3.84
CA GLY A 63 4.08 5.16 2.51
C GLY A 63 3.00 5.54 1.51
N GLU A 64 1.94 4.74 1.45
CA GLU A 64 0.81 4.94 0.55
C GLU A 64 0.14 6.31 0.78
N VAL A 65 -0.15 6.62 2.05
CA VAL A 65 -0.82 7.86 2.44
C VAL A 65 0.05 9.09 2.18
N LEU A 66 1.31 9.05 2.62
CA LEU A 66 2.24 10.17 2.46
C LEU A 66 2.59 10.39 0.99
N GLY A 67 2.84 9.33 0.23
CA GLY A 67 3.11 9.40 -1.19
C GLY A 67 1.94 10.01 -1.97
N CYS A 68 0.71 9.54 -1.69
CA CYS A 68 -0.51 10.10 -2.28
C CYS A 68 -0.64 11.60 -1.98
N TRP A 69 -0.50 11.97 -0.70
CA TRP A 69 -0.64 13.35 -0.25
C TRP A 69 0.41 14.26 -0.89
N LEU A 70 1.67 13.83 -0.87
CA LEU A 70 2.80 14.59 -1.40
C LEU A 70 2.65 14.80 -2.90
N THR A 71 2.37 13.75 -3.68
CA THR A 71 2.19 13.88 -5.13
C THR A 71 1.01 14.79 -5.48
N LEU A 72 -0.12 14.66 -4.78
CA LEU A 72 -1.27 15.54 -5.01
C LEU A 72 -0.98 17.00 -4.62
N ARG A 73 -0.22 17.21 -3.53
CA ARG A 73 0.17 18.55 -3.05
C ARG A 73 1.17 19.23 -4.00
N LEU A 74 2.19 18.50 -4.45
CA LEU A 74 3.20 18.99 -5.39
C LEU A 74 2.59 19.41 -6.71
N LEU A 75 1.63 18.63 -7.22
CA LEU A 75 0.89 18.94 -8.44
C LEU A 75 -0.27 19.93 -8.22
N ARG A 76 -0.37 20.54 -7.03
CA ARG A 76 -1.36 21.55 -6.63
C ARG A 76 -2.82 21.11 -6.86
N TYR A 77 -3.10 19.81 -6.74
CA TYR A 77 -4.47 19.32 -6.82
C TYR A 77 -5.26 19.74 -5.59
N ARG A 78 -6.49 20.24 -5.83
CA ARG A 78 -7.42 20.52 -4.73
C ARG A 78 -7.73 19.24 -3.95
N ARG A 79 -8.00 19.40 -2.65
CA ARG A 79 -8.46 18.35 -1.72
C ARG A 79 -7.46 17.21 -1.48
N ALA A 80 -6.15 17.45 -1.67
CA ALA A 80 -5.10 16.48 -1.37
C ALA A 80 -5.20 15.93 0.08
N ALA A 81 -5.42 16.80 1.07
CA ALA A 81 -5.57 16.40 2.47
C ALA A 81 -6.80 15.51 2.72
N ARG A 82 -7.93 15.79 2.04
CA ARG A 82 -9.15 14.97 2.17
C ARG A 82 -8.94 13.58 1.55
N THR A 83 -8.31 13.50 0.37
CA THR A 83 -7.94 12.22 -0.23
C THR A 83 -7.04 11.42 0.70
N ALA A 84 -6.00 12.04 1.26
CA ALA A 84 -5.06 11.39 2.16
C ALA A 84 -5.73 10.88 3.45
N LYS A 85 -6.66 11.66 4.03
CA LYS A 85 -7.42 11.24 5.22
C LYS A 85 -8.31 10.04 4.93
N LEU A 86 -9.02 10.04 3.79
CA LEU A 86 -9.84 8.90 3.38
C LEU A 86 -8.99 7.67 3.11
N LEU A 87 -7.85 7.86 2.43
CA LEU A 87 -6.90 6.79 2.17
C LEU A 87 -6.39 6.20 3.48
N ALA A 88 -5.97 7.05 4.44
CA ALA A 88 -5.49 6.61 5.75
C ALA A 88 -6.52 5.76 6.52
N MET A 89 -7.82 6.03 6.36
CA MET A 89 -8.88 5.22 6.98
C MET A 89 -9.14 3.91 6.23
N MET A 90 -8.97 3.91 4.91
CA MET A 90 -9.27 2.76 4.06
C MET A 90 -8.10 1.77 3.95
N THR A 91 -6.85 2.24 3.99
CA THR A 91 -5.65 1.42 3.80
C THR A 91 -5.53 0.29 4.82
N PRO A 92 -5.77 0.47 6.15
CA PRO A 92 -5.72 -0.64 7.10
C PRO A 92 -6.74 -1.75 6.77
N VAL A 93 -7.95 -1.36 6.36
CA VAL A 93 -9.00 -2.29 5.94
C VAL A 93 -8.60 -3.00 4.65
N GLY A 94 -8.03 -2.27 3.69
CA GLY A 94 -7.54 -2.83 2.44
C GLY A 94 -6.38 -3.81 2.63
N ILE A 95 -5.43 -3.51 3.52
CA ILE A 95 -4.34 -4.42 3.89
C ILE A 95 -4.89 -5.69 4.52
N PHE A 96 -5.86 -5.58 5.44
CA PHE A 96 -6.49 -6.75 6.07
C PHE A 96 -7.14 -7.67 5.03
N PHE A 97 -7.95 -7.12 4.12
CA PHE A 97 -8.56 -7.91 3.05
C PHE A 97 -7.52 -8.47 2.07
N TRP A 98 -6.47 -7.71 1.74
CA TRP A 98 -5.37 -8.19 0.90
C TRP A 98 -4.66 -9.37 1.56
N MET A 99 -4.37 -9.32 2.87
CA MET A 99 -3.73 -10.42 3.59
C MET A 99 -4.58 -11.69 3.55
N LEU A 100 -5.89 -11.58 3.82
CA LEU A 100 -6.81 -12.72 3.76
C LEU A 100 -6.85 -13.31 2.35
N PHE A 101 -7.03 -12.46 1.33
CA PHE A 101 -7.08 -12.89 -0.05
C PHE A 101 -5.77 -13.54 -0.51
N TYR A 102 -4.63 -12.89 -0.23
CA TYR A 102 -3.30 -13.36 -0.61
C TYR A 102 -2.97 -14.70 0.07
N GLY A 103 -3.29 -14.84 1.36
CA GLY A 103 -3.12 -16.10 2.10
C GLY A 103 -3.95 -17.25 1.53
N ILE A 104 -5.24 -17.00 1.25
CA ILE A 104 -6.12 -18.01 0.64
C ILE A 104 -5.63 -18.36 -0.77
N ALA A 105 -5.32 -17.38 -1.60
CA ALA A 105 -4.89 -17.58 -2.98
C ALA A 105 -3.60 -18.40 -3.04
N ILE A 106 -2.61 -18.09 -2.21
CA ILE A 106 -1.36 -18.84 -2.13
C ILE A 106 -1.58 -20.27 -1.66
N ASN A 107 -2.39 -20.47 -0.61
CA ASN A 107 -2.65 -21.80 -0.09
C ASN A 107 -3.37 -22.66 -1.13
N TRP A 108 -4.30 -22.07 -1.88
CA TRP A 108 -4.98 -22.75 -2.97
C TRP A 108 -4.01 -23.12 -4.11
N ILE A 109 -3.15 -22.19 -4.56
CA ILE A 109 -2.13 -22.47 -5.58
C ILE A 109 -1.16 -23.56 -5.09
N ALA A 110 -0.78 -23.55 -3.82
CA ALA A 110 0.13 -24.55 -3.25
C ALA A 110 -0.49 -25.95 -3.14
N MET A 111 -1.81 -26.06 -3.00
CA MET A 111 -2.52 -27.35 -3.06
C MET A 111 -2.59 -27.90 -4.48
N VAL A 112 -2.76 -27.01 -5.48
CA VAL A 112 -2.88 -27.39 -6.89
C VAL A 112 -1.52 -27.72 -7.51
N PHE A 113 -0.49 -26.92 -7.20
CA PHE A 113 0.87 -27.11 -7.67
C PHE A 113 1.69 -27.71 -6.54
N SER A 114 1.85 -29.03 -6.55
CA SER A 114 2.69 -29.79 -5.62
C SER A 114 4.00 -29.05 -5.30
N GLN A 115 4.25 -28.86 -4.00
CA GLN A 115 5.28 -28.00 -3.40
C GLN A 115 6.62 -28.06 -4.15
N SER A 116 6.86 -27.09 -5.02
CA SER A 116 8.12 -26.93 -5.74
C SER A 116 8.69 -25.54 -5.49
N ILE A 117 10.01 -25.42 -5.68
CA ILE A 117 10.80 -24.17 -5.64
C ILE A 117 10.14 -23.04 -6.46
N SER A 118 9.32 -23.39 -7.45
CA SER A 118 8.51 -22.48 -8.26
C SER A 118 7.54 -21.61 -7.43
N LEU A 119 6.96 -22.13 -6.34
CA LEU A 119 6.03 -21.39 -5.49
C LEU A 119 6.70 -20.23 -4.73
N VAL A 120 7.94 -20.41 -4.30
CA VAL A 120 8.69 -19.36 -3.58
C VAL A 120 8.97 -18.20 -4.52
N ASN A 121 9.46 -18.48 -5.74
CA ASN A 121 9.68 -17.46 -6.77
C ASN A 121 8.37 -16.76 -7.17
N LEU A 122 7.27 -17.51 -7.29
CA LEU A 122 5.96 -16.94 -7.59
C LEU A 122 5.51 -15.95 -6.50
N ARG A 123 5.75 -16.25 -5.21
CA ARG A 123 5.43 -15.34 -4.10
C ARG A 123 6.20 -14.04 -4.19
N TYR A 124 7.51 -14.11 -4.46
CA TYR A 124 8.37 -12.92 -4.59
C TYR A 124 7.93 -11.98 -5.72
N ILE A 125 7.36 -12.52 -6.81
CA ILE A 125 6.88 -11.72 -7.94
C ILE A 125 5.45 -11.20 -7.71
N THR A 126 4.56 -12.05 -7.17
CA THR A 126 3.14 -11.72 -7.02
C THR A 126 2.85 -10.76 -5.87
N MET A 127 3.64 -10.82 -4.79
CA MET A 127 3.48 -9.93 -3.64
C MET A 127 3.58 -8.44 -4.01
N PRO A 128 4.68 -7.93 -4.62
CA PRO A 128 4.78 -6.52 -4.95
C PRO A 128 3.73 -6.07 -5.98
N LEU A 129 3.36 -6.93 -6.94
CA LEU A 129 2.33 -6.64 -7.93
C LEU A 129 0.94 -6.47 -7.29
N THR A 130 0.55 -7.37 -6.41
CA THR A 130 -0.76 -7.32 -5.75
C THR A 130 -0.85 -6.16 -4.75
N ILE A 131 0.24 -5.84 -4.05
CA ILE A 131 0.34 -4.66 -3.18
C ILE A 131 0.16 -3.38 -4.00
N ALA A 132 0.89 -3.24 -5.11
CA ALA A 132 0.77 -2.07 -5.98
C ALA A 132 -0.66 -1.94 -6.53
N PHE A 133 -1.28 -3.04 -6.94
CA PHE A 133 -2.66 -3.03 -7.41
C PHE A 133 -3.65 -2.56 -6.33
N VAL A 134 -3.54 -3.08 -5.11
CA VAL A 134 -4.38 -2.66 -3.98
C VAL A 134 -4.15 -1.20 -3.63
N ALA A 135 -2.90 -0.75 -3.56
CA ALA A 135 -2.56 0.66 -3.30
C ALA A 135 -3.18 1.59 -4.36
N ILE A 136 -3.11 1.22 -5.65
CA ILE A 136 -3.76 1.99 -6.73
C ILE A 136 -5.27 2.01 -6.54
N ALA A 137 -5.90 0.85 -6.34
CA ALA A 137 -7.35 0.74 -6.21
C ALA A 137 -7.88 1.58 -5.03
N LEU A 138 -7.21 1.52 -3.88
CA LEU A 138 -7.54 2.32 -2.71
C LEU A 138 -7.34 3.81 -2.96
N ALA A 139 -6.22 4.22 -3.56
CA ALA A 139 -5.96 5.62 -3.89
C ALA A 139 -6.98 6.21 -4.86
N LEU A 140 -7.36 5.45 -5.88
CA LEU A 140 -8.41 5.83 -6.83
C LEU A 140 -9.76 5.99 -6.13
N LYS A 141 -10.15 5.02 -5.29
CA LYS A 141 -11.40 5.05 -4.55
C LYS A 141 -11.44 6.20 -3.53
N ALA A 142 -10.36 6.43 -2.79
CA ALA A 142 -10.23 7.55 -1.86
C ALA A 142 -10.36 8.90 -2.60
N ARG A 143 -9.76 9.00 -3.79
CA ARG A 143 -9.87 10.21 -4.62
C ARG A 143 -11.29 10.43 -5.13
N TYR A 144 -11.96 9.37 -5.58
CA TYR A 144 -13.34 9.41 -6.05
C TYR A 144 -14.29 9.90 -4.94
N LEU A 145 -14.17 9.32 -3.73
CA LEU A 145 -14.97 9.72 -2.56
C LEU A 145 -14.68 11.17 -2.12
N ALA A 146 -13.42 11.62 -2.21
CA ALA A 146 -13.06 13.02 -1.94
C ALA A 146 -13.68 14.00 -2.95
N GLN A 147 -14.02 13.53 -4.15
CA GLN A 147 -14.67 14.32 -5.21
C GLN A 147 -16.21 14.27 -5.11
N GLN A 148 -16.82 13.11 -4.85
CA GLN A 148 -18.28 12.93 -4.76
C GLN A 148 -18.95 13.67 -3.61
N ASN A 149 -18.31 13.78 -2.44
CA ASN A 149 -18.86 14.48 -1.28
C ASN A 149 -18.98 16.02 -1.44
N THR A 150 -19.15 16.51 -2.67
CA THR A 150 -19.44 17.91 -3.02
C THR A 150 -20.44 18.06 -4.16
N SER A 151 -20.93 16.99 -4.80
CA SER A 151 -22.03 17.11 -5.78
C SER A 151 -23.40 17.20 -5.11
N ASN A 152 -23.45 17.09 -3.76
CA ASN A 152 -24.68 17.10 -2.97
C ASN A 152 -24.84 18.40 -2.16
N PHE A 153 -24.16 19.48 -2.55
CA PHE A 153 -24.32 20.82 -1.98
C PHE A 153 -24.44 21.84 -3.11
#